data_AF-A0A3L8PU17-F1
#
_entry.id   AF-A0A3L8PU17-F1
#
_cell.length_a   1.000
_cell.length_b   1.000
_cell.length_c   1.000
_cell.angle_alpha   90.00
_cell.angle_beta   90.00
_cell.angle_gamma   90.00
#
_symmetry.space_group_name_H-M   'P 1'
#
loop_
_entity.id
_entity.type
_entity.pdbx_description
1 polymer ?
#
loop_
_entity_poly.entity_id
_entity_poly.type
_entity_poly.pdbx_seq_one_letter_code
_entity_poly.pdbx_strand_id
1 'polypeptide(L)' 'MTKVHQKISGCFRSIEGAENFCAIRSYVSSCRKQNITASTALYLLFSGHLPDIFVQ' A
#
# COMPACT_ATOMS: atom_id res chain seq x y z
N MET A 1 4.81 31.94 -21.91
CA MET A 1 4.60 31.89 -20.44
C MET A 1 5.75 31.13 -19.80
N THR A 2 6.56 31.82 -19.00
CA THR A 2 7.57 31.21 -18.15
C THR A 2 6.84 30.38 -17.10
N LYS A 3 6.85 29.05 -17.22
CA LYS A 3 6.24 28.20 -16.20
C LYS A 3 7.09 28.28 -14.94
N VAL A 4 6.62 29.03 -13.96
CA VAL A 4 7.31 29.25 -12.68
C VAL A 4 7.21 28.02 -11.76
N HIS A 5 6.35 27.04 -12.07
CA HIS A 5 6.28 25.75 -11.38
C HIS A 5 6.01 24.60 -12.36
N GLN A 6 6.80 23.53 -12.21
CA GLN A 6 6.66 22.30 -12.99
C GLN A 6 5.51 21.47 -12.41
N LYS A 7 4.51 21.14 -13.24
CA LYS A 7 3.41 20.24 -12.83
C LYS A 7 3.98 18.82 -12.67
N ILE A 8 4.30 18.43 -11.44
CA ILE A 8 4.64 17.03 -11.13
C ILE A 8 3.33 16.27 -10.96
N SER A 9 2.69 15.87 -12.06
CA SER A 9 1.53 14.98 -12.02
C SER A 9 1.99 13.53 -12.02
N GLY A 10 1.67 12.78 -10.96
CA GLY A 10 1.85 11.32 -10.92
C GLY A 10 3.05 10.82 -10.11
N CYS A 11 3.79 11.70 -9.42
CA CYS A 11 4.88 11.28 -8.52
C CYS A 11 4.47 11.46 -7.05
N PHE A 12 4.97 10.60 -6.17
CA PHE A 12 4.83 10.78 -4.73
C PHE A 12 5.46 12.12 -4.31
N ARG A 13 4.79 12.85 -3.42
CA ARG A 13 5.26 14.15 -2.93
C ARG A 13 6.41 14.05 -1.92
N SER A 14 6.66 12.86 -1.41
CA SER A 14 7.76 12.53 -0.52
C SER A 14 8.18 11.06 -0.70
N ILE A 15 9.41 10.74 -0.31
CA ILE A 15 9.91 9.36 -0.26
C ILE A 15 9.08 8.54 0.72
N GLU A 16 8.79 9.10 1.90
CA GLU A 16 7.92 8.47 2.90
C GLU A 16 6.54 8.08 2.33
N GLY A 17 5.92 8.96 1.53
CA GLY A 17 4.66 8.64 0.87
C GLY A 17 4.78 7.50 -0.14
N ALA A 18 5.91 7.40 -0.83
CA ALA A 18 6.20 6.30 -1.75
C ALA A 18 6.41 4.98 -1.00
N GLU A 19 7.15 5.00 0.10
CA GLU A 19 7.41 3.83 0.96
C GLU A 19 6.11 3.30 1.56
N ASN A 20 5.29 4.18 2.13
CA ASN A 20 3.97 3.83 2.67
C ASN A 20 3.07 3.22 1.60
N PHE A 21 3.04 3.81 0.40
CA PHE A 21 2.27 3.25 -0.71
C PHE A 21 2.76 1.84 -1.09
N CYS A 22 4.07 1.66 -1.23
CA CYS A 22 4.67 0.37 -1.57
C CYS A 22 4.38 -0.69 -0.49
N ALA A 23 4.49 -0.34 0.78
CA ALA A 23 4.19 -1.22 1.91
C ALA A 23 2.72 -1.68 1.89
N ILE A 24 1.78 -0.74 1.81
CA ILE A 24 0.34 -1.06 1.78
C ILE A 24 0.00 -1.89 0.54
N ARG A 25 0.49 -1.47 -0.63
CA ARG A 25 0.16 -2.13 -1.90
C ARG A 25 0.73 -3.53 -1.98
N SER A 26 1.96 -3.74 -1.49
CA SER A 26 2.61 -5.05 -1.47
C SER A 26 1.90 -6.00 -0.51
N TYR A 27 1.54 -5.56 0.70
CA TYR A 27 0.77 -6.35 1.67
C TYR A 27 -0.56 -6.86 1.07
N VAL A 28 -1.37 -5.95 0.52
CA VAL A 28 -2.64 -6.32 -0.13
C VAL A 28 -2.40 -7.22 -1.34
N SER A 29 -1.32 -7.01 -2.09
CA SER A 29 -1.00 -7.86 -3.23
C SER A 29 -0.67 -9.30 -2.81
N SER A 30 0.11 -9.46 -1.74
CA SER A 30 0.49 -10.76 -1.21
C SER A 30 -0.73 -11.52 -0.68
N CYS A 31 -1.60 -10.83 0.07
CA CYS A 31 -2.86 -11.42 0.54
C CYS A 31 -3.72 -11.92 -0.63
N ARG A 32 -3.89 -11.10 -1.68
CA ARG A 32 -4.68 -11.48 -2.86
C ARG A 32 -4.11 -12.70 -3.61
N LYS A 33 -2.78 -12.84 -3.67
CA LYS A 33 -2.13 -14.01 -4.29
C LYS A 33 -2.47 -15.32 -3.55
N GLN A 34 -2.74 -15.22 -2.26
CA GLN A 34 -3.13 -16.33 -1.40
C GLN A 34 -4.65 -16.45 -1.22
N ASN A 35 -5.45 -15.91 -2.16
CA ASN A 35 -6.92 -15.93 -2.14
C ASN A 35 -7.57 -15.19 -0.95
N ILE A 36 -6.83 -14.32 -0.25
CA ILE A 36 -7.38 -13.45 0.79
C ILE A 36 -7.83 -12.14 0.15
N THR A 37 -9.08 -11.74 0.38
CA THR A 37 -9.62 -10.49 -0.15
C THR A 37 -8.99 -9.28 0.54
N ALA A 38 -8.95 -8.14 -0.17
CA ALA A 38 -8.37 -6.91 0.38
C ALA A 38 -9.12 -6.41 1.63
N SER A 39 -10.45 -6.56 1.67
CA SER A 39 -11.28 -6.19 2.81
C SER A 39 -10.93 -7.02 4.05
N THR A 40 -10.83 -8.35 3.91
CA THR A 40 -10.45 -9.23 5.02
C THR A 40 -9.02 -8.96 5.48
N ALA A 41 -8.07 -8.77 4.56
CA ALA A 41 -6.69 -8.46 4.89
C ALA A 41 -6.54 -7.14 5.67
N LEU A 42 -7.30 -6.11 5.30
CA LEU A 42 -7.31 -4.83 6.02
C LEU A 42 -8.04 -4.93 7.35
N TYR A 43 -9.15 -5.68 7.42
CA TYR A 43 -9.85 -5.92 8.68
C TYR A 43 -8.96 -6.60 9.71
N LEU A 44 -8.23 -7.65 9.31
CA LEU A 44 -7.25 -8.32 10.17
C LEU A 44 -6.15 -7.36 10.63
N LEU A 45 -5.57 -6.61 9.70
CA LEU A 45 -4.52 -5.63 10.00
C LEU A 45 -4.98 -4.59 11.05
N PHE A 46 -6.18 -4.02 10.89
CA PHE A 46 -6.73 -3.04 11.83
C PHE A 46 -7.22 -3.65 13.15
N SER A 47 -7.53 -4.95 13.19
CA SER A 47 -7.86 -5.66 14.43
C SER A 47 -6.63 -6.19 15.17
N GLY A 48 -5.41 -5.97 14.64
CA GLY A 48 -4.16 -6.41 15.27
C GLY A 48 -3.83 -7.88 15.04
N HIS A 49 -4.52 -8.54 14.10
CA HIS A 49 -4.27 -9.93 13.72
C HIS A 49 -3.57 -10.00 12.36
N LEU A 50 -2.67 -10.96 12.20
CA LEU A 50 -2.05 -11.28 10.92
C LEU A 50 -2.79 -12.45 10.25
N PRO A 51 -2.94 -12.41 8.91
CA PRO A 51 -3.44 -13.58 8.19
C PRO A 51 -2.44 -14.74 8.24
N ASP A 52 -2.95 -15.97 8.21
CA ASP A 52 -2.19 -17.22 8.41
C ASP A 52 -0.95 -17.36 7.52
N ILE A 53 -0.97 -16.71 6.34
CA ILE A 53 0.14 -16.68 5.37
C ILE A 53 1.44 -16.07 5.92
N PHE A 54 1.39 -15.38 7.07
CA PHE A 54 2.56 -14.77 7.74
C PHE A 54 2.88 -15.40 9.10
N VAL A 55 2.05 -16.30 9.61
CA VAL A 55 2.16 -16.86 10.97
C VAL A 55 2.77 -18.27 10.96
N GLN A 56 3.08 -18.80 9.77
CA GLN A 56 3.57 -20.16 9.56
C GLN A 56 5.09 -20.27 9.59
#